data_AF-X1L2G6-F1
#
_entry.id   AF-X1L2G6-F1
#
_cell.length_a   1.000
_cell.length_b   1.000
_cell.length_c   1.000
_cell.angle_alpha   90.00
_cell.angle_beta   90.00
_cell.angle_gamma   90.00
#
_symmetry.space_group_name_H-M   'P 1'
#
loop_
_entity.id
_entity.type
_entity.pdbx_description
1 polymer ?
#
loop_
_entity_poly.entity_id
_entity_poly.type
_entity_poly.pdbx_seq_one_letter_code
_entity_poly.pdbx_strand_id
1 'polypeptide(L)'
;MLAVCPNSEAVLRAALLAAKWANSVIKFAATLNQVDLDGGYTGWTQPEFVELVRKSAEQVDYTGPIVVAVDHAGPWLKDKHSIEDWSFEDTMNAVKKSLEAAIDAGYDLLHIGPTVDKRLPANQTIDINTVVEQTASLIEHCEIRRKERGLPRIAYEVGTEEVKGGLAHNFLFFA
;
A
#
# COMPACT_ATOMS: atom_id res chain seq x y z
N MET A 1 16.77 -5.60 -5.51
CA MET A 1 15.98 -5.01 -4.40
C MET A 1 14.93 -6.03 -4.04
N LEU A 2 14.77 -6.34 -2.77
CA LEU A 2 13.71 -7.23 -2.27
C LEU A 2 12.58 -6.37 -1.69
N ALA A 3 11.33 -6.73 -1.98
CA ALA A 3 10.16 -6.17 -1.32
C ALA A 3 9.60 -7.22 -0.36
N VAL A 4 9.35 -6.84 0.89
CA VAL A 4 8.85 -7.73 1.95
C VAL A 4 7.61 -7.12 2.57
N CYS A 5 6.55 -7.92 2.69
CA CYS A 5 5.37 -7.52 3.45
C CYS A 5 5.63 -7.73 4.95
N PRO A 6 5.59 -6.67 5.77
CA PRO A 6 5.95 -6.75 7.19
C PRO A 6 4.78 -7.30 7.99
N ASN A 7 4.78 -8.62 8.23
CA ASN A 7 3.72 -9.28 9.00
C ASN A 7 4.08 -9.53 10.49
N SER A 8 5.33 -9.32 10.87
CA SER A 8 5.85 -9.50 12.24
C SER A 8 7.22 -8.86 12.39
N GLU A 9 7.62 -8.54 13.62
CA GLU A 9 8.96 -8.01 13.92
C GLU A 9 10.07 -8.99 13.48
N ALA A 10 9.80 -10.30 13.56
CA ALA A 10 10.74 -11.33 13.13
C ALA A 10 11.02 -11.26 11.62
N VAL A 11 9.97 -11.11 10.80
CA VAL A 11 10.12 -10.94 9.34
C VAL A 11 10.82 -9.63 9.00
N LEU A 12 10.48 -8.55 9.68
CA LEU A 12 11.12 -7.25 9.50
C LEU A 12 12.64 -7.34 9.76
N ARG A 13 13.04 -7.91 10.91
CA ARG A 13 14.45 -8.10 11.27
C ARG A 13 15.18 -9.04 10.30
N ALA A 14 14.54 -10.14 9.91
CA ALA A 14 15.11 -11.07 8.93
C ALA A 14 15.35 -10.40 7.57
N ALA A 15 14.41 -9.55 7.12
CA ALA A 15 14.55 -8.79 5.89
C ALA A 15 15.72 -7.81 5.91
N LEU A 16 15.91 -7.09 7.02
CA LEU A 16 17.06 -6.20 7.22
C LEU A 16 18.39 -6.95 7.22
N LEU A 17 18.46 -8.10 7.92
CA LEU A 17 19.66 -8.94 7.93
C LEU A 17 19.99 -9.49 6.54
N ALA A 18 18.97 -9.92 5.79
CA ALA A 18 19.14 -10.39 4.42
C ALA A 18 19.65 -9.26 3.51
N ALA A 19 19.08 -8.06 3.64
CA ALA A 19 19.50 -6.89 2.89
C ALA A 19 20.94 -6.46 3.22
N LYS A 20 21.31 -6.50 4.50
CA LYS A 20 22.68 -6.27 4.99
C LYS A 20 23.67 -7.26 4.37
N TRP A 21 23.37 -8.55 4.46
CA TRP A 21 24.22 -9.60 3.92
C TRP A 21 24.41 -9.48 2.40
N ALA A 22 23.35 -9.10 1.68
CA ALA A 22 23.38 -8.91 0.24
C ALA A 22 23.91 -7.52 -0.21
N ASN A 23 24.28 -6.63 0.73
CA ASN A 23 24.60 -5.23 0.46
C ASN A 23 23.58 -4.56 -0.49
N SER A 24 22.29 -4.70 -0.18
CA SER A 24 21.19 -4.34 -1.07
C SER A 24 20.15 -3.45 -0.39
N VAL A 25 19.35 -2.76 -1.20
CA VAL A 25 18.18 -1.99 -0.76
C VAL A 25 17.05 -2.92 -0.36
N ILE A 26 16.33 -2.56 0.71
CA ILE A 26 15.11 -3.24 1.18
C ILE A 26 13.88 -2.35 1.04
N LYS A 27 12.78 -2.89 0.48
CA LYS A 27 11.45 -2.27 0.48
C LYS A 27 10.56 -3.02 1.47
N PHE A 28 9.91 -2.30 2.37
CA PHE A 28 8.81 -2.82 3.17
C PHE A 28 7.48 -2.35 2.57
N ALA A 29 6.69 -3.28 2.03
CA ALA A 29 5.42 -3.00 1.38
C ALA A 29 4.27 -3.48 2.28
N ALA A 30 3.70 -2.57 3.06
CA ALA A 30 2.64 -2.88 4.01
C ALA A 30 1.26 -2.63 3.40
N THR A 31 0.40 -3.65 3.42
CA THR A 31 -1.02 -3.47 3.09
C THR A 31 -1.76 -2.73 4.21
N LEU A 32 -2.92 -2.14 3.91
CA LEU A 32 -3.80 -1.54 4.94
C LEU A 32 -4.42 -2.58 5.89
N ASN A 33 -4.35 -3.87 5.56
CA ASN A 33 -4.70 -4.94 6.50
C ASN A 33 -3.59 -5.14 7.54
N GLN A 34 -2.33 -4.95 7.15
CA GLN A 34 -1.16 -5.11 8.03
C GLN A 34 -1.01 -3.93 8.97
N VAL A 35 -0.89 -2.73 8.39
CA VAL A 35 -0.54 -1.50 9.09
C VAL A 35 -1.52 -0.42 8.66
N ASP A 36 -2.30 0.10 9.62
CA ASP A 36 -3.24 1.18 9.35
C ASP A 36 -3.62 1.92 10.65
N LEU A 37 -4.45 2.97 10.54
CA LEU A 37 -4.88 3.82 11.66
C LEU A 37 -5.52 3.06 12.83
N ASP A 38 -6.13 1.90 12.59
CA ASP A 38 -6.69 1.02 13.61
C ASP A 38 -5.74 -0.10 14.06
N GLY A 39 -4.46 -0.01 13.69
CA GLY A 39 -3.42 -0.98 13.95
C GLY A 39 -3.33 -2.13 12.94
N GLY A 40 -4.33 -2.29 12.07
CA GLY A 40 -4.44 -3.48 11.23
C GLY A 40 -4.40 -4.77 12.08
N TYR A 41 -3.96 -5.88 11.49
CA TYR A 41 -3.76 -7.12 12.24
C TYR A 41 -2.41 -7.17 12.97
N THR A 42 -1.46 -6.31 12.62
CA THR A 42 -0.14 -6.28 13.29
C THR A 42 -0.17 -5.51 14.61
N GLY A 43 -1.18 -4.65 14.79
CA GLY A 43 -1.27 -3.71 15.90
C GLY A 43 -0.45 -2.44 15.69
N TRP A 44 0.07 -2.18 14.48
CA TRP A 44 0.87 -1.01 14.17
C TRP A 44 0.10 0.01 13.34
N THR A 45 0.17 1.26 13.76
CA THR A 45 -0.13 2.41 12.92
C THR A 45 1.06 2.76 12.02
N GLN A 46 0.82 3.53 10.96
CA GLN A 46 1.85 3.99 10.03
C GLN A 46 3.08 4.63 10.72
N PRO A 47 2.92 5.59 11.66
CA PRO A 47 4.08 6.17 12.36
C PRO A 47 4.80 5.16 13.27
N GLU A 48 4.07 4.26 13.93
CA GLU A 48 4.67 3.21 14.77
C GLU A 48 5.47 2.23 13.92
N PHE A 49 4.97 1.90 12.72
CA PHE A 49 5.66 1.02 11.79
C PHE A 49 6.97 1.62 11.28
N VAL A 50 6.99 2.90 10.89
CA VAL A 50 8.21 3.60 10.47
C VAL A 50 9.24 3.62 11.61
N GLU A 51 8.80 3.91 12.83
CA GLU A 51 9.67 3.92 14.00
C GLU A 51 10.21 2.52 14.35
N LEU A 52 9.39 1.49 14.19
CA LEU A 52 9.80 0.09 14.36
C LEU A 52 10.86 -0.32 13.31
N VAL A 53 10.67 0.07 12.05
CA VAL A 53 11.64 -0.17 10.97
C VAL A 53 12.98 0.50 11.30
N ARG A 54 12.95 1.78 11.72
CA ARG A 54 14.14 2.54 12.11
C ARG A 54 14.89 1.85 13.27
N LYS A 55 14.20 1.54 14.36
CA LYS A 55 14.78 0.85 15.53
C LYS A 55 15.35 -0.52 15.16
N SER A 56 14.67 -1.26 14.30
CA SER A 56 15.12 -2.58 13.89
C SER A 56 16.38 -2.50 13.03
N ALA A 57 16.48 -1.51 12.14
CA ALA A 57 17.67 -1.26 11.33
C ALA A 57 18.89 -0.94 12.20
N GLU A 58 18.70 -0.10 13.24
CA GLU A 58 19.74 0.21 14.23
C GLU A 58 20.19 -1.05 14.99
N GLN A 59 19.25 -1.89 15.44
CA GLN A 59 19.57 -3.10 16.20
C GLN A 59 20.37 -4.15 15.43
N VAL A 60 20.29 -4.17 14.11
CA VAL A 60 21.03 -5.12 13.26
C VAL A 60 22.20 -4.46 12.52
N ASP A 61 22.52 -3.21 12.85
CA ASP A 61 23.47 -2.32 12.18
C ASP A 61 23.31 -2.36 10.65
N TYR A 62 22.10 -2.18 10.14
CA TYR A 62 21.84 -1.98 8.72
C TYR A 62 21.83 -0.49 8.40
N THR A 63 22.80 -0.05 7.58
CA THR A 63 22.98 1.35 7.19
C THR A 63 22.62 1.61 5.72
N GLY A 64 22.04 0.62 5.05
CA GLY A 64 21.64 0.74 3.65
C GLY A 64 20.29 1.47 3.48
N PRO A 65 19.89 1.77 2.23
CA PRO A 65 18.62 2.42 1.97
C PRO A 65 17.42 1.52 2.31
N ILE A 66 16.44 2.09 3.01
CA ILE A 66 15.17 1.46 3.31
C ILE A 66 14.09 2.25 2.57
N VAL A 67 13.18 1.54 1.91
CA VAL A 67 11.97 2.11 1.29
C VAL A 67 10.77 1.62 2.09
N VAL A 68 9.96 2.52 2.61
CA VAL A 68 8.70 2.19 3.30
C VAL A 68 7.53 2.53 2.37
N ALA A 69 6.63 1.58 2.15
CA ALA A 69 5.57 1.72 1.17
C ALA A 69 4.21 1.21 1.66
N VAL A 70 3.14 1.85 1.18
CA VAL A 70 1.80 1.28 1.20
C VAL A 70 1.65 0.36 0.01
N ASP A 71 1.07 -0.81 0.23
CA ASP A 71 0.73 -1.78 -0.81
C ASP A 71 -0.80 -1.86 -0.99
N HIS A 72 -1.25 -1.90 -2.26
CA HIS A 72 -2.66 -2.08 -2.64
C HIS A 72 -3.64 -1.10 -1.97
N ALA A 73 -3.40 0.20 -2.07
CA ALA A 73 -4.35 1.21 -1.59
C ALA A 73 -5.52 1.37 -2.57
N GLY A 74 -6.73 1.02 -2.10
CA GLY A 74 -7.97 1.15 -2.87
C GLY A 74 -9.19 0.72 -2.06
N PRO A 75 -10.41 1.04 -2.53
CA PRO A 75 -11.65 0.70 -1.85
C PRO A 75 -11.80 -0.82 -1.71
N TRP A 76 -12.37 -1.28 -0.60
CA TRP A 76 -12.58 -2.69 -0.24
C TRP A 76 -11.37 -3.66 -0.22
N LEU A 77 -10.14 -3.19 -0.47
CA LEU A 77 -8.92 -4.01 -0.35
C LEU A 77 -8.52 -4.32 1.09
N LYS A 78 -8.96 -3.50 2.04
CA LYS A 78 -8.92 -3.82 3.47
C LYS A 78 -10.10 -4.72 3.82
N ASP A 79 -9.83 -5.88 4.41
CA ASP A 79 -10.84 -6.91 4.71
C ASP A 79 -11.97 -6.35 5.56
N LYS A 80 -11.64 -5.47 6.51
CA LYS A 80 -12.61 -4.78 7.37
C LYS A 80 -13.72 -4.09 6.58
N HIS A 81 -13.36 -3.38 5.51
CA HIS A 81 -14.32 -2.71 4.63
C HIS A 81 -15.34 -3.70 4.06
N SER A 82 -14.88 -4.90 3.69
CA SER A 82 -15.68 -5.93 3.07
C SER A 82 -16.52 -6.71 4.08
N ILE A 83 -15.96 -7.04 5.26
CA ILE A 83 -16.62 -7.78 6.34
C ILE A 83 -17.74 -6.94 6.96
N GLU A 84 -17.50 -5.64 7.18
CA GLU A 84 -18.46 -4.73 7.78
C GLU A 84 -19.43 -4.10 6.75
N ASP A 85 -19.34 -4.54 5.49
CA ASP A 85 -20.17 -4.10 4.37
C ASP A 85 -20.24 -2.57 4.18
N TRP A 86 -19.06 -1.93 4.22
CA TRP A 86 -18.95 -0.48 4.07
C TRP A 86 -19.34 -0.03 2.65
N SER A 87 -19.92 1.17 2.57
CA SER A 87 -20.24 1.82 1.30
C SER A 87 -18.99 2.23 0.52
N PHE A 88 -19.14 2.46 -0.79
CA PHE A 88 -18.04 2.99 -1.61
C PHE A 88 -17.48 4.31 -1.05
N GLU A 89 -18.36 5.20 -0.59
CA GLU A 89 -17.95 6.50 -0.06
C GLU A 89 -17.17 6.36 1.25
N ASP A 90 -17.64 5.50 2.15
CA ASP A 90 -16.95 5.24 3.43
C ASP A 90 -15.57 4.62 3.20
N THR A 91 -15.47 3.65 2.28
CA THR A 91 -14.20 3.00 1.96
C THR A 91 -13.22 3.96 1.29
N MET A 92 -13.66 4.78 0.33
CA MET A 92 -12.81 5.79 -0.29
C MET A 92 -12.32 6.82 0.72
N ASN A 93 -13.20 7.28 1.62
CA ASN A 93 -12.83 8.22 2.68
C ASN A 93 -11.84 7.60 3.69
N ALA A 94 -12.00 6.33 4.02
CA ALA A 94 -11.07 5.62 4.89
C ALA A 94 -9.69 5.45 4.24
N VAL A 95 -9.64 4.99 2.97
CA VAL A 95 -8.39 4.84 2.21
C VAL A 95 -7.64 6.17 2.12
N LYS A 96 -8.35 7.28 1.85
CA LYS A 96 -7.75 8.63 1.86
C LYS A 96 -7.08 8.97 3.19
N LYS A 97 -7.75 8.71 4.32
CA LYS A 97 -7.18 8.93 5.67
C LYS A 97 -5.96 8.04 5.94
N SER A 98 -6.00 6.78 5.50
CA SER A 98 -4.86 5.87 5.62
C SER A 98 -3.66 6.35 4.80
N LEU A 99 -3.90 6.87 3.60
CA LEU A 99 -2.86 7.47 2.74
C LEU A 99 -2.30 8.76 3.35
N GLU A 100 -3.15 9.63 3.90
CA GLU A 100 -2.69 10.82 4.65
C GLU A 100 -1.77 10.43 5.82
N ALA A 101 -2.13 9.39 6.58
CA ALA A 101 -1.33 8.91 7.69
C ALA A 101 0.02 8.34 7.24
N ALA A 102 0.06 7.62 6.12
CA ALA A 102 1.30 7.11 5.52
C ALA A 102 2.21 8.26 5.06
N ILE A 103 1.64 9.27 4.38
CA ILE A 103 2.36 10.47 3.94
C ILE A 103 2.93 11.22 5.14
N ASP A 104 2.12 11.46 6.16
CA ASP A 104 2.52 12.17 7.36
C ASP A 104 3.60 11.39 8.16
N ALA A 105 3.57 10.06 8.10
CA ALA A 105 4.58 9.18 8.71
C ALA A 105 5.90 9.12 7.91
N GLY A 106 5.93 9.69 6.70
CA GLY A 106 7.13 9.74 5.87
C GLY A 106 7.36 8.50 5.01
N TYR A 107 6.30 7.83 4.57
CA TYR A 107 6.42 6.75 3.59
C TYR A 107 7.00 7.27 2.26
N ASP A 108 7.78 6.43 1.58
CA ASP A 108 8.50 6.77 0.36
C ASP A 108 7.67 6.49 -0.92
N LEU A 109 6.76 5.53 -0.85
CA LEU A 109 6.00 5.04 -2.01
C LEU A 109 4.56 4.65 -1.62
N LEU A 110 3.61 5.01 -2.49
CA LEU A 110 2.21 4.60 -2.38
C LEU A 110 1.81 3.78 -3.61
N HIS A 111 1.48 2.51 -3.43
CA HIS A 111 0.89 1.68 -4.48
C HIS A 111 -0.62 1.92 -4.51
N ILE A 112 -1.12 2.63 -5.52
CA ILE A 112 -2.53 2.97 -5.71
C ILE A 112 -3.13 2.00 -6.74
N GLY A 113 -4.10 1.20 -6.32
CA GLY A 113 -4.71 0.15 -7.15
C GLY A 113 -6.19 -0.08 -6.82
N PRO A 114 -7.10 0.84 -7.20
CA PRO A 114 -8.53 0.73 -6.91
C PRO A 114 -9.24 -0.21 -7.90
N THR A 115 -8.93 -1.51 -7.80
CA THR A 115 -9.38 -2.55 -8.75
C THR A 115 -10.60 -3.32 -8.28
N VAL A 116 -10.97 -3.20 -7.01
CA VAL A 116 -12.12 -3.90 -6.42
C VAL A 116 -13.34 -3.00 -6.39
N ASP A 117 -14.47 -3.50 -6.91
CA ASP A 117 -15.78 -2.84 -6.77
C ASP A 117 -16.87 -3.84 -6.39
N LYS A 118 -17.28 -3.82 -5.10
CA LYS A 118 -18.33 -4.70 -4.57
C LYS A 118 -19.74 -4.35 -5.06
N ARG A 119 -19.94 -3.21 -5.74
CA ARG A 119 -21.24 -2.84 -6.33
C ARG A 119 -21.52 -3.62 -7.61
N LEU A 120 -20.46 -4.16 -8.23
CA LEU A 120 -20.56 -4.97 -9.43
C LEU A 120 -20.90 -6.43 -9.07
N PRO A 121 -21.63 -7.15 -9.94
CA PRO A 121 -21.77 -8.59 -9.83
C PRO A 121 -20.41 -9.30 -9.80
N ALA A 122 -20.30 -10.41 -9.07
CA ALA A 122 -19.03 -11.12 -8.86
C ALA A 122 -18.33 -11.63 -10.14
N ASN A 123 -19.02 -11.67 -11.27
CA ASN A 123 -18.49 -12.07 -12.57
C ASN A 123 -18.17 -10.89 -13.49
N GLN A 124 -18.29 -9.66 -13.00
CA GLN A 124 -17.96 -8.45 -13.75
C GLN A 124 -16.69 -7.82 -13.22
N THR A 125 -15.93 -7.28 -14.15
CA THR A 125 -14.67 -6.60 -13.90
C THR A 125 -14.94 -5.11 -13.89
N ILE A 126 -14.27 -4.39 -13.01
CA ILE A 126 -14.37 -2.93 -13.00
C ILE A 126 -13.91 -2.34 -14.34
N ASP A 127 -14.61 -1.32 -14.81
CA ASP A 127 -14.23 -0.63 -16.05
C ASP A 127 -12.88 0.08 -15.86
N ILE A 128 -12.01 -0.03 -16.85
CA ILE A 128 -10.66 0.55 -16.78
C ILE A 128 -10.69 2.08 -16.62
N ASN A 129 -11.68 2.78 -17.19
CA ASN A 129 -11.78 4.24 -17.02
C ASN A 129 -12.14 4.57 -15.57
N THR A 130 -12.99 3.77 -14.93
CA THR A 130 -13.31 3.92 -13.50
C THR A 130 -12.06 3.71 -12.64
N VAL A 131 -11.22 2.71 -12.94
CA VAL A 131 -9.94 2.49 -12.23
C VAL A 131 -9.02 3.71 -12.40
N VAL A 132 -8.89 4.22 -13.62
CA VAL A 132 -8.06 5.40 -13.92
C VAL A 132 -8.55 6.63 -13.16
N GLU A 133 -9.86 6.90 -13.17
CA GLU A 133 -10.47 8.04 -12.47
C GLU A 133 -10.26 7.95 -10.96
N GLN A 134 -10.50 6.77 -10.36
CA GLN A 134 -10.28 6.56 -8.93
C GLN A 134 -8.80 6.68 -8.55
N THR A 135 -7.91 6.14 -9.38
CA THR A 135 -6.45 6.24 -9.19
C THR A 135 -6.01 7.70 -9.20
N ALA A 136 -6.44 8.46 -10.22
CA ALA A 136 -6.14 9.89 -10.33
C ALA A 136 -6.68 10.68 -9.12
N SER A 137 -7.90 10.39 -8.66
CA SER A 137 -8.49 11.05 -7.49
C SER A 137 -7.71 10.78 -6.20
N LEU A 138 -7.26 9.54 -5.98
CA LEU A 138 -6.45 9.20 -4.80
C LEU A 138 -5.06 9.86 -4.85
N ILE A 139 -4.41 9.87 -6.01
CA ILE A 139 -3.10 10.54 -6.19
C ILE A 139 -3.24 12.06 -5.99
N GLU A 140 -4.28 12.69 -6.55
CA GLU A 140 -4.56 14.11 -6.35
C GLU A 140 -4.72 14.43 -4.86
N HIS A 141 -5.52 13.63 -4.14
CA HIS A 141 -5.71 13.77 -2.70
C HIS A 141 -4.39 13.68 -1.93
N CYS A 142 -3.55 12.69 -2.27
CA CYS A 142 -2.22 12.53 -1.68
C CYS A 142 -1.31 13.75 -1.94
N GLU A 143 -1.31 14.27 -3.16
CA GLU A 143 -0.49 15.42 -3.53
C GLU A 143 -0.96 16.72 -2.87
N ILE A 144 -2.27 16.92 -2.69
CA ILE A 144 -2.82 18.03 -1.92
C ILE A 144 -2.29 17.95 -0.49
N ARG A 145 -2.45 16.80 0.18
CA ARG A 145 -1.98 16.60 1.56
C ARG A 145 -0.48 16.86 1.69
N ARG A 146 0.31 16.25 0.80
CA ARG A 146 1.78 16.38 0.78
C ARG A 146 2.22 17.84 0.66
N LYS A 147 1.57 18.61 -0.22
CA LYS A 147 1.85 20.05 -0.40
C LYS A 147 1.43 20.88 0.80
N GLU A 148 0.25 20.63 1.37
CA GLU A 148 -0.23 21.32 2.58
C GLU A 148 0.72 21.13 3.77
N ARG A 149 1.34 19.96 3.88
CA ARG A 149 2.32 19.63 4.93
C ARG A 149 3.74 20.06 4.60
N GLY A 150 4.01 20.58 3.41
CA GLY A 150 5.35 20.97 2.97
C GLY A 150 6.33 19.79 2.86
N LEU A 151 5.82 18.59 2.58
CA LEU A 151 6.62 17.35 2.54
C LEU A 151 7.33 17.16 1.19
N PRO A 152 8.47 16.43 1.15
CA PRO A 152 9.15 16.09 -0.11
C PRO A 152 8.25 15.27 -1.03
N ARG A 153 8.66 15.10 -2.30
CA ARG A 153 7.91 14.30 -3.28
C ARG A 153 7.86 12.82 -2.84
N ILE A 154 6.74 12.17 -3.11
CA ILE A 154 6.52 10.75 -2.87
C ILE A 154 6.40 10.01 -4.21
N ALA A 155 6.82 8.74 -4.25
CA ALA A 155 6.66 7.91 -5.43
C ALA A 155 5.27 7.26 -5.46
N TYR A 156 4.73 7.04 -6.66
CA TYR A 156 3.50 6.29 -6.85
C TYR A 156 3.77 5.08 -7.74
N GLU A 157 3.26 3.93 -7.32
CA GLU A 157 3.12 2.75 -8.15
C GLU A 157 1.63 2.64 -8.51
N VAL A 158 1.34 2.45 -9.80
CA VAL A 158 -0.03 2.26 -10.30
C VAL A 158 -0.08 0.97 -11.07
N GLY A 159 -1.09 0.16 -10.83
CA GLY A 159 -1.16 -1.17 -11.43
C GLY A 159 -2.35 -1.97 -10.90
N THR A 160 -2.54 -3.13 -11.51
CA THR A 160 -3.60 -4.07 -11.17
C THR A 160 -2.98 -5.46 -11.06
N GLU A 161 -2.91 -6.02 -9.86
CA GLU A 161 -2.31 -7.34 -9.58
C GLU A 161 -3.32 -8.50 -9.62
N GLU A 162 -4.52 -8.31 -10.18
CA GLU A 162 -5.52 -9.37 -10.22
C GLU A 162 -5.03 -10.60 -11.03
N VAL A 163 -4.47 -11.58 -10.31
CA VAL A 163 -4.18 -12.93 -10.80
C VAL A 163 -5.45 -13.75 -11.06
N LYS A 164 -6.63 -13.26 -10.65
CA LYS A 164 -7.95 -13.77 -11.03
C LYS A 164 -8.53 -13.04 -12.23
N GLY A 165 -7.69 -12.63 -13.19
CA GLY A 165 -8.10 -12.47 -14.58
C GLY A 165 -9.16 -11.40 -14.86
N GLY A 166 -9.36 -10.38 -14.02
CA GLY A 166 -10.33 -9.33 -14.36
C GLY A 166 -9.88 -8.52 -15.58
N LEU A 167 -8.63 -8.07 -15.59
CA LEU A 167 -8.02 -7.34 -16.72
C LEU A 167 -6.99 -8.16 -17.51
N ALA A 168 -6.64 -9.36 -17.03
CA ALA A 168 -5.63 -10.24 -17.62
C ALA A 168 -6.23 -11.36 -18.49
N HIS A 169 -7.36 -11.13 -19.16
CA HIS A 169 -7.85 -12.09 -20.15
C HIS A 169 -7.06 -11.96 -21.46
N ASN A 170 -6.24 -12.98 -21.75
CA ASN A 170 -5.51 -13.17 -23.00
C ASN A 170 -6.45 -13.50 -24.18
N PHE A 171 -7.22 -12.52 -24.68
CA PHE A 171 -7.94 -12.66 -25.95
C PHE A 171 -7.24 -11.97 -27.14
N LEU A 172 -5.95 -11.66 -27.05
CA LEU A 172 -5.25 -10.83 -28.04
C LEU A 172 -4.00 -11.44 -28.70
N PHE A 173 -3.78 -12.76 -28.63
CA PHE A 173 -2.65 -13.41 -29.32
C PHE A 173 -3.00 -14.66 -30.13
N PHE A 174 -4.17 -14.70 -30.77
CA PHE A 174 -4.40 -15.58 -31.91
C PHE A 174 -5.24 -14.85 -32.98
N ALA A 175 -4.56 -14.20 -33.91
CA ALA A 175 -5.03 -13.90 -35.25
C ALA A 175 -3.83 -14.02 -36.21
#